data_AF-A0A5C2S0R9-F1
#
_entry.id   AF-A0A5C2S0R9-F1
#
_cell.length_a   1.000
_cell.length_b   1.000
_cell.length_c   1.000
_cell.angle_alpha   90.00
_cell.angle_beta   90.00
_cell.angle_gamma   90.00
#
_symmetry.space_group_name_H-M   'P 1'
#
loop_
_entity.id
_entity.type
_entity.pdbx_description
1 polymer ?
#
loop_
_entity_poly.entity_id
_entity_poly.type
_entity_poly.pdbx_seq_one_letter_code
_entity_poly.pdbx_strand_id
1 'polypeptide(L)'
;GGIVLRGWPRGEDGILFQNLSDVKGGKAAIKRLTNAWETGELRFEDATEDEVDLARRCPAAILPGDPPELPAPQCFGPFVRNDIGLTRDPTKKKQKMGPKTPKIVLYESDDNTDPEEIESGSESDSEIEEAVWSSDVEHAHVSDIEDFDA
;
A
#
# COMPACT_ATOMS: atom_id res chain seq x y z
N GLY A 1 11.65 0.16 12.82
CA GLY A 1 11.99 1.25 11.89
C GLY A 1 10.91 1.36 10.83
N GLY A 2 10.81 2.51 10.18
CA GLY A 2 10.05 2.65 8.93
C GLY A 2 10.98 2.58 7.73
N ILE A 3 10.42 2.54 6.52
CA ILE A 3 11.16 2.69 5.25
C ILE A 3 10.58 3.90 4.54
N VAL A 4 11.43 4.77 3.99
CA VAL A 4 11.05 5.94 3.20
C VAL A 4 11.54 5.78 1.76
N LEU A 5 10.69 6.17 0.81
CA LEU A 5 11.05 6.24 -0.59
C LEU A 5 11.63 7.64 -0.89
N ARG A 6 12.90 7.69 -1.29
CA ARG A 6 13.62 8.92 -1.67
C ARG A 6 13.75 9.06 -3.17
N GLY A 7 13.87 10.30 -3.63
CA GLY A 7 14.13 10.60 -5.05
C GLY A 7 12.94 10.44 -5.98
N TRP A 8 11.72 10.53 -5.43
CA TRP A 8 10.52 10.61 -6.26
C TRP A 8 10.52 11.90 -7.10
N PRO A 9 10.24 11.83 -8.41
CA PRO A 9 10.25 13.00 -9.28
C PRO A 9 9.09 13.96 -8.95
N ARG A 10 9.42 15.21 -8.58
CA ARG A 10 8.50 16.29 -8.17
C ARG A 10 8.43 17.43 -9.19
N GLY A 11 7.40 18.29 -9.10
CA GLY A 11 7.27 19.53 -9.89
C GLY A 11 6.30 19.46 -11.08
N GLU A 12 6.31 20.47 -11.95
CA GLU A 12 5.36 20.60 -13.09
C GLU A 12 5.44 19.43 -14.09
N ASP A 13 6.65 18.90 -14.31
CA ASP A 13 6.88 17.68 -15.10
C ASP A 13 7.05 16.42 -14.22
N GLY A 14 6.75 16.54 -12.92
CA GLY A 14 6.86 15.45 -11.94
C GLY A 14 5.75 14.41 -12.09
N ILE A 15 5.90 13.29 -11.38
CA ILE A 15 4.87 12.25 -11.35
C ILE A 15 4.14 12.38 -10.03
N LEU A 16 2.81 12.53 -10.06
CA LEU A 16 2.02 12.56 -8.83
C LEU A 16 2.16 11.24 -8.07
N PHE A 17 2.22 11.30 -6.74
CA PHE A 17 2.27 10.12 -5.90
C PHE A 17 0.85 9.54 -5.75
N GLN A 18 0.44 8.79 -6.76
CA GLN A 18 -0.88 8.16 -6.89
C GLN A 18 -0.76 6.75 -7.46
N ASN A 19 -1.89 6.07 -7.60
CA ASN A 19 -1.93 4.79 -8.30
C ASN A 19 -1.37 4.94 -9.73
N LEU A 20 -0.37 4.13 -10.07
CA LEU A 20 0.33 4.20 -11.36
C LEU A 20 -0.60 3.92 -12.55
N SER A 21 -1.70 3.19 -12.33
CA SER A 21 -2.75 2.96 -13.34
C SER A 21 -3.51 4.24 -13.71
N ASP A 22 -3.59 5.20 -12.80
CA ASP A 22 -4.32 6.46 -12.98
C ASP A 22 -3.42 7.61 -13.47
N VAL A 23 -2.10 7.36 -13.59
CA VAL A 23 -1.11 8.39 -13.98
C VAL A 23 -1.27 8.74 -15.45
N LYS A 24 -1.50 10.03 -15.73
CA LYS A 24 -1.49 10.57 -17.09
C LYS A 24 -0.11 10.35 -17.72
N GLY A 25 -0.10 9.78 -18.93
CA GLY A 25 1.16 9.45 -19.62
C GLY A 25 1.74 8.07 -19.25
N GLY A 26 1.08 7.27 -18.41
CA GLY A 26 1.31 5.85 -18.14
C GLY A 26 2.69 5.30 -18.48
N LYS A 27 2.90 4.84 -19.73
CA LYS A 27 4.16 4.26 -20.19
C LYS A 27 5.38 5.19 -20.04
N ALA A 28 5.22 6.49 -20.32
CA ALA A 28 6.31 7.46 -20.18
C ALA A 28 6.66 7.70 -18.71
N ALA A 29 5.63 7.82 -17.85
CA ALA A 29 5.82 7.97 -16.41
C ALA A 29 6.50 6.74 -15.79
N ILE A 30 6.04 5.53 -16.14
CA ILE A 30 6.64 4.28 -15.68
C ILE A 30 8.10 4.20 -16.14
N LYS A 31 8.40 4.45 -17.41
CA LYS A 31 9.79 4.47 -17.91
C LYS A 31 10.68 5.43 -17.13
N ARG A 32 10.18 6.60 -16.78
CA ARG A 32 10.95 7.57 -15.99
C ARG A 32 11.21 7.06 -14.58
N LEU A 33 10.22 6.47 -13.92
CA LEU A 33 10.40 5.85 -12.60
C LEU A 33 11.37 4.67 -12.67
N THR A 34 11.27 3.83 -13.70
CA THR A 34 12.21 2.72 -13.93
C THR A 34 13.64 3.24 -14.13
N ASN A 35 13.83 4.27 -14.97
CA ASN A 35 15.14 4.86 -15.16
C ASN A 35 15.69 5.46 -13.86
N ALA A 36 14.88 6.19 -13.10
CA ALA A 36 15.29 6.76 -11.81
C ALA A 36 15.64 5.68 -10.78
N TRP A 37 14.96 4.53 -10.84
CA TRP A 37 15.26 3.36 -10.02
C TRP A 37 16.60 2.73 -10.44
N GLU A 38 16.81 2.52 -11.74
CA GLU A 38 18.05 1.95 -12.29
C GLU A 38 19.28 2.83 -12.05
N THR A 39 19.12 4.15 -12.06
CA THR A 39 20.20 5.10 -11.74
C THR A 39 20.45 5.24 -10.23
N GLY A 40 19.56 4.69 -9.39
CA GLY A 40 19.64 4.81 -7.92
C GLY A 40 19.22 6.18 -7.38
N GLU A 41 18.60 7.03 -8.21
CA GLU A 41 17.96 8.27 -7.76
C GLU A 41 16.74 7.95 -6.90
N LEU A 42 15.90 7.03 -7.38
CA LEU A 42 14.73 6.51 -6.67
C LEU A 42 15.13 5.27 -5.87
N ARG A 43 15.06 5.35 -4.54
CA ARG A 43 15.50 4.25 -3.66
C ARG A 43 14.78 4.22 -2.32
N PHE A 44 14.78 3.05 -1.70
CA PHE A 44 14.32 2.90 -0.32
C PHE A 44 15.47 3.14 0.65
N GLU A 45 15.19 3.91 1.70
CA GLU A 45 16.10 4.17 2.82
C GLU A 45 15.38 3.90 4.14
N ASP A 46 16.14 3.56 5.17
CA ASP A 46 15.59 3.45 6.52
C ASP A 46 15.10 4.81 7.01
N ALA A 47 13.87 4.84 7.52
CA ALA A 47 13.26 6.04 8.07
C ALA A 47 13.93 6.41 9.40
N THR A 48 14.23 7.68 9.55
CA THR A 48 14.67 8.24 10.84
C THR A 48 13.52 8.21 11.85
N GLU A 49 13.85 8.20 13.14
CA GLU A 49 12.83 8.18 14.21
C GLU A 49 11.92 9.42 14.15
N ASP A 50 12.48 10.58 13.79
CA ASP A 50 11.75 11.82 13.56
C ASP A 50 10.74 11.71 12.40
N GLU A 51 11.09 11.02 11.31
CA GLU A 51 10.20 10.80 10.17
C GLU A 51 9.07 9.83 10.53
N VAL A 52 9.36 8.81 11.35
CA VAL A 52 8.34 7.89 11.85
C VAL A 52 7.35 8.64 12.75
N ASP A 53 7.84 9.50 13.63
CA ASP A 53 6.98 10.30 14.50
C ASP A 53 6.25 11.42 13.74
N LEU A 54 6.84 11.96 12.68
CA LEU A 54 6.16 12.85 11.75
C LEU A 54 5.05 12.10 11.00
N ALA A 55 5.28 10.86 10.58
CA ALA A 55 4.29 10.00 9.93
C ALA A 55 3.09 9.67 10.81
N ARG A 56 3.32 9.48 12.11
CA ARG A 56 2.24 9.31 13.07
C ARG A 56 1.40 10.56 13.24
N ARG A 57 2.02 11.75 13.23
CA ARG A 57 1.33 13.03 13.47
C ARG A 57 0.66 13.59 12.21
N CYS A 58 1.38 13.62 11.09
CA CYS A 58 0.96 14.23 9.83
C CYS A 58 1.40 13.38 8.63
N PRO A 59 0.66 12.32 8.26
CA PRO A 59 1.03 11.40 7.18
C PRO A 59 1.30 12.07 5.83
N ALA A 60 0.61 13.17 5.52
CA ALA A 60 0.77 13.89 4.26
C ALA A 60 2.16 14.54 4.09
N ALA A 61 2.87 14.82 5.18
CA ALA A 61 4.17 15.52 5.14
C ALA A 61 5.33 14.63 4.67
N ILE A 62 5.15 13.30 4.70
CA ILE A 62 6.20 12.30 4.40
C ILE A 62 5.91 11.61 3.06
N LEU A 63 4.97 12.15 2.28
CA LEU A 63 4.72 11.63 0.94
C LEU A 63 5.96 11.83 0.06
N PRO A 64 6.39 10.81 -0.69
CA PRO A 64 7.56 10.91 -1.56
C PRO A 64 7.39 11.99 -2.63
N GLY A 65 6.18 12.14 -3.17
CA GLY A 65 5.84 13.11 -4.20
C GLY A 65 4.58 13.90 -3.90
N ASP A 66 4.18 14.72 -4.87
CA ASP A 66 3.01 15.57 -4.76
C ASP A 66 1.73 14.72 -4.77
N PRO A 67 0.83 14.89 -3.79
CA PRO A 67 -0.44 14.17 -3.78
C PRO A 67 -1.32 14.64 -4.94
N PRO A 68 -2.18 13.76 -5.49
CA PRO A 68 -3.11 14.17 -6.52
C PRO A 68 -4.16 15.15 -5.97
N GLU A 69 -4.50 16.16 -6.76
CA GLU A 69 -5.67 17.01 -6.49
C GLU A 69 -6.95 16.20 -6.74
N LEU A 70 -7.55 15.71 -5.65
CA LEU A 70 -8.85 15.04 -5.72
C LEU A 70 -9.97 16.10 -5.71
N PRO A 71 -11.03 15.93 -6.52
CA PRO A 71 -12.19 16.79 -6.42
C PRO A 71 -12.79 16.71 -5.01
N ALA A 72 -13.27 17.84 -4.49
CA ALA A 72 -13.94 17.87 -3.19
C ALA A 72 -15.04 16.79 -3.17
N PRO A 73 -15.07 15.91 -2.16
CA PRO A 73 -16.00 14.80 -2.19
C PRO A 73 -17.43 15.35 -2.18
N GLN A 74 -18.28 14.71 -2.98
CA GLN A 74 -19.62 15.19 -3.31
C GLN A 74 -20.53 15.39 -2.08
N CYS A 75 -20.15 14.87 -0.92
CA CYS A 75 -20.78 15.09 0.37
C CYS A 75 -20.63 16.52 0.94
N PHE A 76 -19.73 17.34 0.40
CA PHE A 76 -19.61 18.77 0.74
C PHE A 76 -20.40 19.69 -0.19
N GLY A 77 -21.25 19.15 -1.07
CA GLY A 77 -22.18 19.97 -1.85
C GLY A 77 -23.07 20.84 -0.94
N PRO A 78 -23.72 21.89 -1.48
CA PRO A 78 -24.52 22.86 -0.72
C PRO A 78 -25.71 22.24 0.05
N PHE A 79 -25.97 20.95 -0.16
CA PHE A 79 -26.96 20.15 0.57
C PHE A 79 -26.30 19.42 1.76
N VAL A 80 -25.62 20.16 2.63
CA VAL A 80 -25.37 19.67 3.99
C VAL A 80 -26.74 19.38 4.61
N ARG A 81 -26.95 18.14 5.07
CA ARG A 81 -28.11 17.84 5.92
C ARG A 81 -27.91 18.63 7.21
N ASN A 82 -28.60 19.76 7.34
CA ASN A 82 -28.64 20.59 8.54
C ASN A 82 -29.43 19.92 9.69
N ASP A 83 -29.46 18.59 9.75
CA ASP A 83 -30.21 17.80 10.73
C ASP A 83 -29.43 17.66 12.05
N ILE A 84 -28.19 18.14 12.13
CA ILE A 84 -27.39 18.14 13.37
C ILE A 84 -28.02 19.14 14.34
N GLY A 85 -28.66 18.62 15.39
CA GLY A 85 -29.38 19.41 16.40
C GLY A 85 -30.89 19.55 16.14
N LEU A 86 -31.40 19.09 14.99
CA LEU A 86 -32.85 19.01 14.78
C LEU A 86 -33.37 17.67 15.29
N THR A 87 -34.17 17.71 16.35
CA THR A 87 -34.91 16.55 16.84
C THR A 87 -35.87 16.11 15.73
N ARG A 88 -35.62 14.92 15.15
CA ARG A 88 -36.56 14.33 14.18
C ARG A 88 -37.91 14.20 14.86
N ASP A 89 -38.93 14.81 14.25
CA ASP A 89 -40.30 14.77 14.75
C ASP A 89 -40.77 13.30 14.88
N PRO A 90 -40.95 12.78 16.11
CA PRO A 90 -41.22 11.36 16.33
C PRO A 90 -42.57 10.93 15.77
N THR A 91 -43.45 11.89 15.45
CA THR A 91 -44.77 11.68 14.86
C THR A 91 -44.71 11.33 13.37
N LYS A 92 -43.60 11.65 12.67
CA LYS A 92 -43.40 11.36 11.23
C LYS A 92 -42.79 9.98 10.97
N LYS A 93 -42.77 9.09 11.97
CA LYS A 93 -42.36 7.70 11.78
C LYS A 93 -43.43 7.00 10.94
N LYS A 94 -43.19 6.83 9.63
CA LYS A 94 -43.98 5.93 8.80
C LYS A 94 -43.94 4.54 9.45
N GLN A 95 -45.10 3.97 9.75
CA GLN A 95 -45.15 2.60 10.25
C GLN A 95 -44.53 1.67 9.20
N LYS A 96 -43.52 0.91 9.63
CA LYS A 96 -42.83 -0.05 8.76
C LYS A 96 -43.79 -1.22 8.54
N MET A 97 -44.55 -1.17 7.44
CA MET A 97 -45.49 -2.22 6.99
C MET A 97 -44.77 -3.44 6.41
N GLY A 98 -43.67 -3.86 7.02
CA GLY A 98 -42.86 -4.99 6.58
C GLY A 98 -42.64 -5.99 7.72
N PRO A 99 -42.31 -7.25 7.40
CA PRO A 99 -42.02 -8.27 8.43
C PRO A 99 -40.95 -7.77 9.38
N LYS A 100 -41.27 -7.71 10.68
CA LYS A 100 -40.36 -7.22 11.73
C LYS A 100 -39.27 -8.24 12.07
N THR A 101 -39.45 -9.48 11.65
CA THR A 101 -38.55 -10.62 11.86
C THR A 101 -38.28 -11.33 10.53
N PRO A 102 -37.06 -11.83 10.29
CA PRO A 102 -36.80 -12.71 9.15
C PRO A 102 -37.65 -13.98 9.28
N LYS A 103 -38.16 -14.47 8.15
CA LYS A 103 -38.90 -15.74 8.08
C LYS A 103 -37.88 -16.87 8.10
N ILE A 104 -37.61 -17.43 9.27
CA ILE A 104 -36.68 -18.56 9.43
C ILE A 104 -37.44 -19.81 8.95
N VAL A 105 -36.98 -20.40 7.85
CA VAL A 105 -37.46 -21.70 7.39
C VAL A 105 -36.54 -22.74 8.01
N LEU A 106 -37.06 -23.59 8.89
CA LEU A 106 -36.29 -24.74 9.37
C LEU A 106 -36.09 -25.69 8.18
N TYR A 107 -34.83 -25.93 7.83
CA TYR A 107 -34.48 -27.08 7.01
C TYR A 107 -34.64 -28.33 7.90
N GLU A 108 -35.49 -29.26 7.48
CA GLU A 108 -35.45 -30.62 8.00
C GLU A 108 -34.11 -31.20 7.55
N SER A 109 -33.25 -31.53 8.51
CA SER A 109 -32.02 -32.25 8.26
C SER A 109 -32.39 -33.67 7.84
N ASP A 110 -32.24 -34.00 6.56
CA ASP A 110 -32.21 -35.39 6.11
C ASP A 110 -30.94 -36.03 6.68
N ASP A 111 -31.13 -36.71 7.81
CA ASP A 111 -30.14 -37.51 8.50
C ASP A 111 -29.89 -38.80 7.70
N ASN A 112 -29.06 -38.73 6.65
CA ASN A 112 -28.43 -39.88 5.99
C ASN A 112 -27.28 -39.38 5.09
N THR A 113 -26.13 -39.06 5.70
CA THR A 113 -24.85 -39.08 4.98
C THR A 113 -23.78 -39.57 5.93
N ASP A 114 -23.39 -40.82 5.67
CA ASP A 114 -22.31 -41.58 6.27
C ASP A 114 -20.99 -40.79 6.27
N PRO A 115 -20.32 -40.59 7.42
CA PRO A 115 -19.01 -39.94 7.46
C PRO A 115 -17.92 -40.97 7.17
N GLU A 116 -17.61 -41.21 5.89
CA GLU A 116 -16.35 -41.89 5.54
C GLU A 116 -15.16 -40.97 5.85
N GLU A 117 -14.21 -41.56 6.57
CA GLU A 117 -13.00 -40.98 7.11
C GLU A 117 -12.11 -40.39 6.01
N ILE A 118 -11.76 -39.10 6.11
CA ILE A 118 -10.66 -38.54 5.33
C ILE A 118 -9.36 -38.58 6.15
N GLU A 119 -8.54 -39.57 5.84
CA GLU A 119 -7.17 -39.74 6.32
C GLU A 119 -6.33 -38.50 5.96
N SER A 120 -5.88 -37.75 6.97
CA SER A 120 -4.99 -36.60 6.80
C SER A 120 -3.54 -37.08 6.88
N GLY A 121 -2.96 -37.39 5.72
CA GLY A 121 -1.54 -37.75 5.59
C GLY A 121 -0.64 -36.52 5.73
N SER A 122 0.14 -36.46 6.81
CA SER A 122 1.22 -35.49 7.02
C SER A 122 2.57 -36.16 6.78
N GLU A 123 3.18 -35.95 5.63
CA GLU A 123 4.61 -36.16 5.43
C GLU A 123 5.15 -35.14 4.43
N SER A 124 6.03 -34.27 4.87
CA SER A 124 7.00 -33.56 4.03
C SER A 124 8.07 -32.99 4.95
N ASP A 125 9.05 -33.84 5.21
CA ASP A 125 10.40 -33.49 5.60
C ASP A 125 11.07 -32.89 4.35
N SER A 126 11.54 -31.64 4.41
CA SER A 126 12.50 -31.14 3.43
C SER A 126 13.50 -30.22 4.12
N GLU A 127 14.70 -30.78 4.14
CA GLU A 127 15.96 -30.36 4.69
C GLU A 127 16.46 -29.03 4.08
N ILE A 128 17.26 -28.34 4.88
CA ILE A 128 17.88 -27.04 4.67
C ILE A 128 18.92 -27.03 3.53
N GLU A 129 18.96 -25.95 2.76
CA GLU A 129 20.09 -25.63 1.88
C GLU A 129 20.49 -24.16 2.14
N GLU A 130 21.47 -23.95 3.02
CA GLU A 130 22.11 -22.65 3.24
C GLU A 130 22.88 -22.24 1.98
N ALA A 131 22.38 -21.24 1.25
CA ALA A 131 23.12 -20.61 0.18
C ALA A 131 24.22 -19.70 0.78
N VAL A 132 25.42 -20.25 0.90
CA VAL A 132 26.66 -19.54 1.21
C VAL A 132 26.98 -18.58 0.06
N TRP A 133 26.73 -17.29 0.25
CA TRP A 133 27.24 -16.25 -0.63
C TRP A 133 28.72 -15.97 -0.28
N SER A 134 29.62 -16.77 -0.84
CA SER A 134 31.03 -16.41 -0.98
C SER A 134 31.17 -15.45 -2.16
N SER A 135 31.48 -14.18 -1.88
CA SER A 135 32.07 -13.28 -2.88
C SER A 135 33.48 -12.93 -2.41
N ASP A 136 34.38 -13.84 -2.72
CA ASP A 136 35.82 -13.61 -2.77
C ASP A 136 36.09 -12.66 -3.94
N VAL A 137 36.49 -11.42 -3.64
CA VAL A 137 37.09 -10.54 -4.65
C VAL A 137 38.45 -10.13 -4.14
N GLU A 138 39.44 -10.72 -4.78
CA GLU A 138 40.85 -10.58 -4.49
C GLU A 138 41.29 -9.11 -4.54
N HIS A 139 42.09 -8.73 -3.54
CA HIS A 139 42.91 -7.53 -3.57
C HIS A 139 43.96 -7.66 -4.68
N ALA A 140 43.70 -7.03 -5.83
CA ALA A 140 44.77 -6.72 -6.77
C ALA A 140 45.37 -5.35 -6.42
N HIS A 141 46.40 -5.40 -5.58
CA HIS A 141 47.39 -4.36 -5.42
C HIS A 141 48.07 -4.14 -6.79
N VAL A 142 47.96 -2.95 -7.37
CA VAL A 142 48.88 -2.53 -8.44
C VAL A 142 49.59 -1.28 -7.95
N SER A 143 50.85 -1.48 -7.59
CA SER A 143 51.82 -0.44 -7.32
C SER A 143 52.39 0.10 -8.64
N ASP A 144 52.80 1.37 -8.60
CA ASP A 144 53.74 2.07 -9.49
C ASP A 144 53.34 2.36 -10.94
N ILE A 145 53.24 3.66 -11.28
CA ILE A 145 54.03 4.25 -12.38
C ILE A 145 54.12 5.81 -12.24
N GLU A 146 55.33 6.27 -11.93
CA GLU A 146 56.11 7.41 -12.49
C GLU A 146 55.59 8.87 -12.52
N ASP A 147 56.39 9.74 -11.87
CA ASP A 147 56.87 11.08 -12.26
C ASP A 147 56.23 11.80 -13.47
N PHE A 148 55.72 13.02 -13.22
CA PHE A 148 55.88 14.12 -14.18
C PHE A 148 55.78 15.51 -13.51
N ASP A 149 56.82 16.31 -13.70
CA ASP A 149 57.09 17.69 -13.27
C ASP A 149 55.98 18.72 -13.55
N ALA A 150 55.82 19.69 -12.63
CA ALA A 150 55.65 21.14 -12.89
C ALA A 150 55.73 21.97 -11.59
#